data_AF-A0A086ZI08-F1
#
_entry.id   AF-A0A086ZI08-F1
#
_cell.length_a   1.000
_cell.length_b   1.000
_cell.length_c   1.000
_cell.angle_alpha   90.00
_cell.angle_beta   90.00
_cell.angle_gamma   90.00
#
_symmetry.space_group_name_H-M   'P 1'
#
loop_
_entity.id
_entity.type
_entity.pdbx_description
1 polymer ?
#
loop_
_entity_poly.entity_id
_entity_poly.type
_entity_poly.pdbx_seq_one_letter_code
_entity_poly.pdbx_strand_id
1 'polypeptide(L)'
;MNQHIINHPGLAAACTCQTATTGTLNHLDTACASTERCVTSLTDTAALAASIDWHGQAAALMRDKVTTAIRMNEDVRQRAHALLAIRQEVA
;
A
#
# COMPACT_ATOMS: atom_id res chain seq x y z
N MET A 1 8.37 -41.27 34.16
CA MET A 1 8.59 -40.70 32.81
C MET A 1 8.22 -39.23 32.86
N ASN A 2 9.19 -38.37 33.15
CA ASN A 2 8.95 -36.94 33.29
C ASN A 2 8.95 -36.29 31.91
N GLN A 3 7.78 -35.82 31.48
CA GLN A 3 7.67 -34.99 30.28
C GLN A 3 8.21 -33.60 30.63
N HIS A 4 9.47 -33.34 30.25
CA HIS A 4 10.03 -32.00 30.19
C HIS A 4 9.29 -31.27 29.07
N ILE A 5 8.24 -30.53 29.43
CA ILE A 5 7.66 -29.52 28.55
C ILE A 5 8.73 -28.43 28.46
N ILE A 6 9.55 -28.48 27.41
CA ILE A 6 10.42 -27.37 27.06
C ILE A 6 9.50 -26.27 26.53
N ASN A 7 9.03 -25.43 27.44
CA ASN A 7 8.44 -24.15 27.09
C ASN A 7 9.58 -23.34 26.47
N HIS A 8 9.68 -23.35 25.14
CA HIS A 8 10.67 -22.61 24.37
C HIS A 8 10.06 -21.24 24.06
N PRO A 9 10.24 -20.21 24.91
CA PRO A 9 9.70 -18.88 24.65
C PRO A 9 10.19 -18.31 23.31
N GLY A 10 11.37 -18.70 22.86
CA GLY A 10 11.91 -18.33 21.55
C GLY A 10 11.11 -18.87 20.35
N LEU A 11 10.52 -20.07 20.45
CA LEU A 11 9.72 -20.67 19.38
C LEU A 11 8.32 -20.04 19.30
N ALA A 12 7.72 -19.78 20.47
CA ALA A 12 6.44 -19.08 20.55
C ALA A 12 6.55 -17.61 20.07
N ALA A 13 7.65 -16.93 20.42
CA ALA A 13 7.95 -15.59 19.93
C ALA A 13 8.17 -15.58 18.40
N ALA A 14 8.93 -16.54 17.86
CA ALA A 14 9.13 -16.67 16.41
C ALA A 14 7.81 -16.89 15.65
N CYS A 15 6.93 -17.77 16.14
CA CYS A 15 5.59 -17.98 15.57
C CYS A 15 4.73 -16.71 15.62
N THR A 16 4.80 -15.95 16.70
CA THR A 16 4.05 -14.69 16.86
C THR A 16 4.57 -13.62 15.89
N CYS A 17 5.90 -13.48 15.77
CA CYS A 17 6.52 -12.58 14.80
C CYS A 17 6.13 -12.95 13.37
N GLN A 18 6.19 -14.23 12.99
CA GLN A 18 5.82 -14.68 11.65
C GLN A 18 4.34 -14.42 11.33
N THR A 19 3.45 -14.68 12.29
CA THR A 19 2.01 -14.40 12.15
C THR A 19 1.74 -12.90 12.01
N ALA A 20 2.39 -12.08 12.83
CA ALA A 20 2.29 -10.63 12.75
C ALA A 20 2.81 -10.10 11.41
N THR A 21 3.99 -10.54 10.97
CA THR A 21 4.56 -10.19 9.66
C THR A 21 3.61 -10.59 8.52
N THR A 22 3.03 -11.79 8.56
CA THR A 22 2.07 -12.26 7.55
C THR A 22 0.81 -11.39 7.53
N GLY A 23 0.25 -11.07 8.70
CA GLY A 23 -0.90 -10.18 8.81
C GLY A 23 -0.61 -8.77 8.28
N THR A 24 0.54 -8.20 8.64
CA THR A 24 0.99 -6.89 8.13
C THR A 24 1.15 -6.90 6.61
N LEU A 25 1.74 -7.95 6.04
CA LEU A 25 1.92 -8.07 4.59
C LEU A 25 0.59 -8.22 3.84
N ASN A 26 -0.38 -8.96 4.40
CA ASN A 26 -1.72 -9.07 3.81
C ASN A 26 -2.50 -7.75 3.84
N HIS A 27 -2.38 -6.99 4.93
CA HIS A 27 -2.95 -5.64 5.00
C HIS A 27 -2.27 -4.69 4.01
N LEU A 28 -0.95 -4.81 3.85
CA LEU A 28 -0.20 -4.02 2.87
C LEU A 28 -0.62 -4.35 1.43
N ASP A 29 -0.83 -5.63 1.11
CA ASP A 29 -1.31 -6.08 -0.21
C ASP A 29 -2.70 -5.51 -0.52
N THR A 30 -3.62 -5.56 0.45
CA THR A 30 -4.97 -4.97 0.35
C THR A 30 -4.91 -3.45 0.16
N ALA A 31 -4.05 -2.78 0.92
CA ALA A 31 -3.83 -1.34 0.82
C ALA A 31 -3.25 -0.97 -0.56
N CYS A 32 -2.28 -1.74 -1.05
CA CYS A 32 -1.66 -1.56 -2.37
C CYS A 32 -2.71 -1.65 -3.49
N ALA A 33 -3.53 -2.71 -3.49
CA ALA A 33 -4.61 -2.87 -4.47
C ALA A 33 -5.64 -1.71 -4.41
N SER A 34 -5.88 -1.15 -3.22
CA SER A 34 -6.73 0.03 -3.06
C SER A 34 -6.09 1.31 -3.62
N THR A 35 -4.79 1.50 -3.37
CA THR A 35 -4.00 2.60 -3.93
C THR A 35 -3.95 2.54 -5.45
N GLU A 36 -3.76 1.36 -6.05
CA GLU A 36 -3.77 1.18 -7.51
C GLU A 36 -5.11 1.61 -8.12
N ARG A 37 -6.24 1.18 -7.54
CA ARG A 37 -7.57 1.64 -7.98
C ARG A 37 -7.75 3.15 -7.83
N CYS A 38 -7.20 3.74 -6.76
CA CYS A 38 -7.24 5.18 -6.53
C CYS A 38 -6.46 5.95 -7.60
N VAL A 39 -5.24 5.50 -7.95
CA VAL A 39 -4.43 6.11 -9.03
C VAL A 39 -5.19 6.11 -10.35
N THR A 40 -5.78 4.97 -10.73
CA THR A 40 -6.56 4.86 -11.97
C THR A 40 -7.73 5.85 -11.97
N SER A 41 -8.53 5.86 -10.90
CA SER A 41 -9.69 6.76 -10.78
C SER A 41 -9.31 8.25 -10.83
N LEU A 42 -8.20 8.62 -10.18
CA LEU A 42 -7.68 9.99 -10.24
C LEU A 42 -7.19 10.36 -11.63
N THR A 43 -6.56 9.42 -12.34
CA THR A 43 -6.09 9.62 -13.72
C THR A 43 -7.25 9.82 -14.67
N ASP A 44 -8.31 9.01 -14.55
CA ASP A 44 -9.53 9.14 -15.34
C ASP A 44 -10.22 10.49 -15.07
N THR A 45 -10.31 10.88 -13.79
CA THR A 45 -10.84 12.18 -13.39
C THR A 45 -10.01 13.34 -13.95
N ALA A 46 -8.68 13.22 -13.95
CA ALA A 46 -7.80 14.22 -14.54
C ALA A 46 -8.01 14.35 -16.05
N ALA A 47 -8.15 13.23 -16.76
CA ALA A 47 -8.40 13.19 -18.19
C ALA A 47 -9.75 13.83 -18.56
N LEU A 48 -10.79 13.53 -17.78
CA LEU A 48 -12.11 14.19 -17.92
C LEU A 48 -12.03 15.69 -17.61
N ALA A 49 -11.31 16.10 -16.57
CA ALA A 49 -11.14 17.51 -16.25
C ALA A 49 -10.34 18.27 -17.34
N ALA A 50 -9.44 17.59 -18.05
CA ALA A 50 -8.68 18.15 -19.16
C ALA A 50 -9.50 18.26 -20.46
N SER A 51 -10.55 17.45 -20.65
CA SER A 51 -11.41 17.51 -21.83
C SER A 51 -12.50 18.60 -21.75
N ILE A 52 -12.70 19.18 -20.57
CA ILE A 52 -13.63 20.29 -20.34
C ILE A 52 -12.85 21.60 -20.45
N ASP A 53 -13.43 22.60 -21.14
CA ASP A 53 -12.88 23.96 -21.29
C ASP A 53 -12.96 24.78 -19.98
N TRP A 54 -12.59 24.15 -18.87
CA TRP A 54 -12.69 24.68 -17.52
C TRP A 54 -11.43 25.48 -17.16
N HIS A 55 -11.61 26.77 -16.92
CA HIS A 55 -10.53 27.74 -16.73
C HIS A 55 -10.68 28.55 -15.43
N GLY A 56 -9.61 29.27 -15.06
CA GLY A 56 -9.56 30.11 -13.85
C GLY A 56 -8.83 29.48 -12.67
N GLN A 57 -8.73 30.23 -11.56
CA GLN A 57 -7.96 29.83 -10.37
C GLN A 57 -8.46 28.53 -9.72
N ALA A 58 -9.78 28.29 -9.71
CA ALA A 58 -10.35 27.06 -9.18
C ALA A 58 -9.95 25.83 -10.01
N ALA A 59 -9.97 25.95 -11.35
CA ALA A 59 -9.54 24.90 -12.26
C ALA A 59 -8.05 24.59 -12.11
N ALA A 60 -7.21 25.63 -12.01
CA ALA A 60 -5.77 25.48 -11.78
C ALA A 60 -5.47 24.77 -10.44
N LEU A 61 -6.15 25.19 -9.35
CA LEU A 61 -6.00 24.56 -8.04
C LEU A 61 -6.46 23.09 -8.05
N MET A 62 -7.56 22.78 -8.74
CA MET A 62 -8.04 21.41 -8.85
C MET A 62 -7.04 20.52 -9.60
N ARG A 63 -6.49 20.99 -10.73
CA ARG A 63 -5.46 20.26 -11.49
C ARG A 63 -4.20 20.01 -10.65
N ASP A 64 -3.74 21.02 -9.92
CA ASP A 64 -2.58 20.90 -9.02
C ASP A 64 -2.81 19.85 -7.92
N LYS A 65 -3.99 19.90 -7.27
CA LYS A 65 -4.37 18.92 -6.23
C LYS A 65 -4.49 17.51 -6.78
N VAL A 66 -5.12 17.32 -7.94
CA VAL A 66 -5.26 16.00 -8.57
C VAL A 66 -3.88 15.46 -8.97
N THR A 67 -3.02 16.29 -9.56
CA THR A 67 -1.64 15.90 -9.92
C THR A 67 -0.84 15.49 -8.68
N THR A 68 -0.96 16.25 -7.60
CA THR A 68 -0.31 15.94 -6.32
C THR A 68 -0.83 14.62 -5.74
N ALA A 69 -2.14 14.39 -5.78
CA ALA A 69 -2.76 13.16 -5.29
C ALA A 69 -2.30 11.93 -6.10
N ILE A 70 -2.20 12.04 -7.42
CA ILE A 70 -1.65 10.98 -8.28
C ILE A 70 -0.21 10.66 -7.85
N ARG A 71 0.65 11.69 -7.70
CA ARG A 71 2.05 11.51 -7.29
C ARG A 71 2.18 10.84 -5.92
N MET A 72 1.37 11.23 -4.94
CA MET A 72 1.41 10.64 -3.60
C MET A 72 0.99 9.17 -3.63
N ASN A 73 -0.07 8.83 -4.37
CA ASN A 73 -0.52 7.44 -4.48
C ASN A 73 0.51 6.59 -5.23
N GLU A 74 1.20 7.14 -6.22
CA GLU A 74 2.27 6.46 -6.95
C GLU A 74 3.49 6.16 -6.06
N ASP A 75 3.91 7.09 -5.19
CA ASP A 75 4.96 6.85 -4.19
C ASP A 75 4.56 5.75 -3.19
N VAL A 76 3.31 5.77 -2.71
CA VAL A 76 2.78 4.72 -1.83
C VAL A 76 2.77 3.36 -2.53
N ARG A 77 2.34 3.32 -3.80
CA ARG A 77 2.34 2.09 -4.63
C ARG A 77 3.75 1.51 -4.78
N GLN A 78 4.73 2.35 -5.10
CA GLN A 78 6.12 1.93 -5.25
C GLN A 78 6.71 1.37 -3.94
N ARG A 79 6.44 2.03 -2.81
CA ARG A 79 6.87 1.54 -1.49
C ARG A 79 6.21 0.22 -1.11
N ALA A 80 4.92 0.08 -1.40
CA ALA A 80 4.19 -1.16 -1.15
C ALA A 80 4.75 -2.32 -1.99
N HIS A 81 5.02 -2.10 -3.28
CA HIS A 81 5.66 -3.09 -4.16
C HIS A 81 7.05 -3.50 -3.65
N ALA A 82 7.88 -2.55 -3.20
CA ALA A 82 9.19 -2.87 -2.64
C ALA A 82 9.11 -3.76 -1.38
N LEU A 83 8.17 -3.47 -0.48
CA LEU A 83 7.93 -4.28 0.72
C LEU A 83 7.36 -5.68 0.40
N LEU A 84 6.49 -5.78 -0.60
CA LEU A 84 5.97 -7.07 -1.08
C LEU A 84 7.04 -7.90 -1.80
N ALA A 85 8.03 -7.27 -2.45
CA ALA A 85 9.17 -7.98 -3.04
C ALA A 85 10.05 -8.64 -1.96
N ILE A 86 10.29 -7.95 -0.83
CA ILE A 86 11.01 -8.53 0.32
C ILE A 86 10.32 -9.81 0.83
N ARG A 87 8.97 -9.87 0.80
CA ARG A 87 8.24 -11.10 1.15
C ARG A 87 8.64 -12.29 0.28
N GLN A 88 8.91 -12.08 -1.01
CA GLN A 88 9.29 -13.17 -1.92
C GLN A 88 10.72 -13.66 -1.70
N GLU A 89 11.61 -12.81 -1.16
CA GLU A 89 13.00 -13.17 -0.84
C GLU A 89 13.14 -13.90 0.50
N VAL A 90 12.15 -13.73 1.40
CA VAL A 90 12.16 -14.29 2.77
C VAL A 90 11.26 -15.54 2.90
N ALA A 91 10.44 -15.84 1.89
CA ALA A 91 9.59 -17.03 1.82
C ALA A 91 10.34 -18.26 1.28
#